data_AF-A0A7V8YQB1-F1
#
_entry.id   AF-A0A7V8YQB1-F1
#
_cell.length_a   1.000
_cell.length_b   1.000
_cell.length_c   1.000
_cell.angle_alpha   90.00
_cell.angle_beta   90.00
_cell.angle_gamma   90.00
#
_symmetry.space_group_name_H-M   'P 1'
#
loop_
_entity.id
_entity.type
_entity.pdbx_description
1 polymer ?
#
loop_
_entity_poly.entity_id
_entity_poly.type
_entity_poly.pdbx_seq_one_letter_code
_entity_poly.pdbx_strand_id
1 'polypeptide(L)'
;MRSDVAAAIEQGDLDELIRLVDRLCAAEDWDGLAELRERCHRAHERSGRQLWPAAAHAEYRLALEAPGSWAARVLVEGAGRFTPGPLSEVAASTHEWGDLAPHLPSGPPAGLTAHERVLRGEDLTAAAVPGPAVLDLPLRLEPWEPAYSLAEYRAHEADFPAPA
;
A
#
# COMPACT_ATOMS: atom_id res chain seq x y z
N MET A 1 14.26 14.10 13.25
CA MET A 1 13.25 13.15 12.74
C MET A 1 12.40 12.53 13.85
N ARG A 2 12.92 11.62 14.69
CA ARG A 2 12.09 10.91 15.71
C ARG A 2 11.46 11.83 16.78
N SER A 3 12.16 12.90 17.17
CA SER A 3 11.61 13.93 18.08
C SER A 3 10.51 14.75 17.42
N ASP A 4 10.63 15.02 16.12
CA ASP A 4 9.69 15.84 15.36
C ASP A 4 8.36 15.10 15.16
N VAL A 5 8.42 13.78 14.90
CA VAL A 5 7.23 12.92 14.82
C VAL A 5 6.47 12.90 16.15
N ALA A 6 7.18 12.77 17.28
CA ALA A 6 6.54 12.76 18.60
C ALA A 6 5.83 14.10 18.88
N ALA A 7 6.51 15.22 18.63
CA ALA A 7 5.95 16.55 18.81
C ALA A 7 4.72 16.78 17.92
N ALA A 8 4.77 16.40 16.64
CA ALA A 8 3.65 16.56 15.71
C ALA A 8 2.43 15.73 16.15
N ILE A 9 2.63 14.51 16.67
CA ILE A 9 1.54 13.69 17.23
C ILE A 9 0.94 14.32 18.49
N GLU A 10 1.78 14.77 19.41
CA GLU A 10 1.36 15.45 20.65
C GLU A 10 0.66 16.78 20.38
N GLN A 11 0.95 17.43 19.26
CA GLN A 11 0.26 18.66 18.82
C GLN A 11 -0.94 18.35 17.95
N GLY A 12 -1.01 17.16 17.35
CA GLY A 12 -2.07 16.76 16.44
C GLY A 12 -1.98 17.49 15.12
N ASP A 13 -0.77 17.90 14.77
CA ASP A 13 -0.46 18.68 13.58
C ASP A 13 -0.43 17.75 12.36
N LEU A 14 -1.60 17.61 11.73
CA LEU A 14 -1.76 16.74 10.57
C LEU A 14 -0.90 17.21 9.40
N ASP A 15 -0.82 18.53 9.18
CA ASP A 15 -0.04 19.10 8.07
C ASP A 15 1.45 18.77 8.23
N GLU A 16 1.98 18.90 9.45
CA GLU A 16 3.36 18.53 9.72
C GLU A 16 3.60 17.04 9.61
N LEU A 17 2.63 16.20 10.00
CA LEU A 17 2.72 14.76 9.81
C LEU A 17 2.78 14.36 8.33
N ILE A 18 2.00 15.02 7.46
CA ILE A 18 2.08 14.79 6.01
C ILE A 18 3.45 15.21 5.47
N ARG A 19 3.98 16.38 5.87
CA ARG A 19 5.34 16.80 5.48
C ARG A 19 6.42 15.86 6.01
N LEU A 20 6.23 15.28 7.19
CA LEU A 20 7.13 14.27 7.75
C LEU A 20 7.12 12.99 6.91
N VAL A 21 5.96 12.55 6.43
CA VAL A 21 5.86 11.41 5.50
C VAL A 21 6.68 11.68 4.24
N ASP A 22 6.55 12.86 3.63
CA ASP A 22 7.32 13.23 2.44
C ASP A 22 8.83 13.20 2.69
N ARG A 23 9.28 13.75 3.83
CA ARG A 23 10.71 13.75 4.19
C ARG A 23 11.25 12.36 4.46
N LEU A 24 10.46 11.48 5.07
CA LEU A 24 10.85 10.09 5.32
C LEU A 24 10.96 9.31 4.00
N CYS A 25 10.01 9.49 3.08
CA CYS A 25 10.08 8.85 1.76
C CYS A 25 11.27 9.38 0.94
N ALA A 26 11.50 10.70 0.92
CA ALA A 26 12.63 11.30 0.22
C ALA A 26 14.00 10.86 0.78
N ALA A 27 14.05 10.47 2.06
CA ALA A 27 15.25 9.93 2.71
C ALA A 27 15.33 8.40 2.65
N GLU A 28 14.34 7.73 2.04
CA GLU A 28 14.17 6.27 2.04
C GLU A 28 14.18 5.66 3.46
N ASP A 29 13.73 6.42 4.48
CA ASP A 29 13.63 5.97 5.87
C ASP A 29 12.29 5.23 6.10
N TRP A 30 12.20 4.04 5.52
CA TRP A 30 10.99 3.20 5.56
C TRP A 30 10.64 2.72 6.97
N ASP A 31 11.63 2.48 7.82
CA ASP A 31 11.41 2.14 9.22
C ASP A 31 10.84 3.32 9.99
N GLY A 32 11.36 4.53 9.76
CA GLY A 32 10.80 5.76 10.32
C GLY A 32 9.35 6.00 9.85
N LEU A 33 9.04 5.72 8.58
CA LEU A 33 7.69 5.83 8.05
C LEU A 33 6.72 4.82 8.66
N ALA A 34 7.15 3.56 8.80
CA ALA A 34 6.37 2.52 9.49
C ALA A 34 6.12 2.86 10.97
N GLU A 35 7.11 3.45 11.64
CA GLU A 35 6.97 3.93 13.01
C GLU A 35 5.99 5.11 13.12
N LEU A 36 6.05 6.08 12.20
CA LEU A 36 5.08 7.19 12.14
C LEU A 36 3.67 6.66 11.99
N ARG A 37 3.45 5.75 11.02
CA ARG A 37 2.15 5.08 10.78
C ARG A 37 1.60 4.48 12.07
N GLU A 38 2.38 3.64 12.74
CA GLU A 38 1.93 2.93 13.94
C GLU A 38 1.58 3.88 15.08
N ARG A 39 2.37 4.94 15.27
CA ARG A 39 2.10 5.94 16.30
C ARG A 39 0.84 6.75 15.98
N CYS A 40 0.59 7.09 14.71
CA CYS A 40 -0.63 7.76 14.28
C CYS A 40 -1.88 6.90 14.50
N HIS A 41 -1.83 5.59 14.21
CA HIS A 41 -2.92 4.65 14.53
C HIS A 41 -3.22 4.62 16.03
N ARG A 42 -2.19 4.48 16.87
CA ARG A 42 -2.34 4.45 18.34
C ARG A 42 -2.73 5.78 18.97
N ALA A 43 -2.61 6.90 18.25
CA ALA A 43 -2.90 8.22 18.80
C ALA A 43 -4.37 8.37 19.21
N HIS A 44 -5.28 7.71 18.48
CA HIS A 44 -6.71 7.73 18.79
C HIS A 44 -6.99 7.07 20.14
N GLU A 45 -6.45 5.88 20.37
CA GLU A 45 -6.63 5.12 21.62
C GLU A 45 -6.00 5.81 22.83
N ARG A 46 -4.83 6.46 22.64
CA ARG A 46 -4.04 7.04 23.73
C ARG A 46 -4.46 8.46 24.11
N SER A 47 -4.92 9.24 23.14
CA SER A 47 -5.12 10.69 23.31
C SER A 47 -6.39 11.23 22.66
N GLY A 48 -7.20 10.37 22.04
CA GLY A 48 -8.42 10.75 21.30
C GLY A 48 -8.16 11.38 19.92
N ARG A 49 -6.89 11.64 19.56
CA ARG A 49 -6.52 12.35 18.32
C ARG A 49 -6.78 11.49 17.09
N GLN A 50 -7.44 12.07 16.11
CA GLN A 50 -7.79 11.42 14.85
C GLN A 50 -6.69 11.62 13.80
N LEU A 51 -5.55 10.96 14.00
CA LEU A 51 -4.39 11.04 13.08
C LEU A 51 -4.38 9.94 12.00
N TRP A 52 -5.51 9.26 11.84
CA TRP A 52 -5.71 8.23 10.81
C TRP A 52 -5.45 8.72 9.37
N PRO A 53 -5.65 10.01 8.97
CA PRO A 53 -5.31 10.41 7.60
C PRO A 53 -3.80 10.34 7.33
N ALA A 54 -2.96 10.72 8.31
CA ALA A 54 -1.51 10.59 8.19
C ALA A 54 -1.08 9.11 8.19
N ALA A 55 -1.72 8.26 8.99
CA ALA A 55 -1.44 6.82 8.97
C ALA A 55 -1.80 6.18 7.62
N ALA A 56 -2.97 6.51 7.07
CA ALA A 56 -3.40 6.03 5.75
C ALA A 56 -2.49 6.54 4.63
N HIS A 57 -2.04 7.80 4.70
CA HIS A 57 -1.06 8.33 3.74
C HIS A 57 0.29 7.61 3.86
N ALA A 58 0.78 7.34 5.08
CA ALA A 58 2.00 6.55 5.26
C ALA A 58 1.85 5.12 4.72
N GLU A 59 0.69 4.48 4.89
CA GLU A 59 0.38 3.17 4.28
C GLU A 59 0.43 3.22 2.76
N TYR A 60 -0.20 4.23 2.17
CA TYR A 60 -0.16 4.44 0.72
C TYR A 60 1.28 4.56 0.20
N ARG A 61 2.10 5.41 0.85
CA ARG A 61 3.49 5.64 0.45
C ARG A 61 4.36 4.40 0.65
N LEU A 62 4.14 3.63 1.72
CA LEU A 62 4.80 2.33 1.92
C LEU A 62 4.43 1.33 0.82
N ALA A 63 3.15 1.25 0.43
CA ALA A 63 2.72 0.35 -0.65
C ALA A 63 3.30 0.77 -2.01
N LEU A 64 3.33 2.08 -2.29
CA LEU A 64 3.71 2.62 -3.60
C LEU A 64 5.23 2.66 -3.81
N GLU A 65 6.01 3.10 -2.82
CA GLU A 65 7.41 3.53 -3.01
C GLU A 65 8.44 2.70 -2.22
N ALA A 66 8.05 2.07 -1.11
CA ALA A 66 8.99 1.32 -0.29
C ALA A 66 9.31 -0.04 -0.92
N PRO A 67 10.48 -0.65 -0.67
CA PRO A 67 10.80 -1.99 -1.16
C PRO A 67 9.76 -3.03 -0.74
N GLY A 68 9.66 -4.13 -1.50
CA GLY A 68 8.60 -5.14 -1.33
C GLY A 68 8.42 -5.66 0.10
N SER A 69 9.51 -5.75 0.89
CA SER A 69 9.46 -6.15 2.30
C SER A 69 8.76 -5.17 3.25
N TRP A 70 8.63 -3.90 2.88
CA TRP A 70 7.83 -2.89 3.60
C TRP A 70 6.46 -2.72 2.95
N ALA A 71 6.38 -2.69 1.62
CA ALA A 71 5.10 -2.62 0.90
C ALA A 71 4.15 -3.75 1.32
N ALA A 72 4.65 -4.99 1.38
CA ALA A 72 3.84 -6.14 1.80
C ALA A 72 3.29 -6.04 3.24
N ARG A 73 3.92 -5.27 4.13
CA ARG A 73 3.48 -5.13 5.54
C ARG A 73 2.19 -4.35 5.68
N VAL A 74 1.88 -3.49 4.72
CA VAL A 74 0.65 -2.69 4.70
C VAL A 74 -0.46 -3.34 3.86
N LEU A 75 -0.17 -4.47 3.21
CA LEU A 75 -1.15 -5.30 2.49
C LEU A 75 -1.89 -6.22 3.46
N VAL A 76 -2.64 -5.60 4.37
CA VAL A 76 -3.44 -6.26 5.40
C VAL A 76 -4.88 -5.74 5.37
N GLU A 77 -5.81 -6.53 5.89
CA GLU A 77 -7.21 -6.12 5.97
C GLU A 77 -7.38 -4.85 6.82
N GLY A 78 -8.15 -3.89 6.29
CA GLY A 78 -8.44 -2.62 6.97
C GLY A 78 -7.41 -1.50 6.78
N ALA A 79 -6.23 -1.78 6.23
CA ALA A 79 -5.25 -0.75 5.85
C ALA A 79 -5.68 -0.02 4.56
N GLY A 80 -5.26 1.24 4.41
CA GLY A 80 -5.48 2.02 3.20
C GLY A 80 -6.94 2.40 2.91
N ARG A 81 -7.82 2.38 3.93
CA ARG A 81 -9.25 2.66 3.75
C ARG A 81 -9.56 4.00 3.06
N PHE A 82 -8.67 4.98 3.19
CA PHE A 82 -8.84 6.35 2.67
C PHE A 82 -7.74 6.74 1.67
N THR A 83 -7.07 5.76 1.07
CA THR A 83 -6.03 6.02 0.06
C THR A 83 -6.66 6.16 -1.33
N PRO A 84 -5.95 6.77 -2.30
CA PRO A 84 -6.50 6.99 -3.65
C PRO A 84 -7.04 5.72 -4.32
N GLY A 85 -6.47 4.56 -4.02
CA GLY A 85 -6.99 3.26 -4.41
C GLY A 85 -6.61 2.16 -3.42
N PRO A 86 -7.09 0.91 -3.64
CA PRO A 86 -6.79 -0.22 -2.79
C PRO A 86 -5.28 -0.50 -2.74
N LEU A 87 -4.72 -0.78 -1.56
CA LEU A 87 -3.27 -0.95 -1.43
C LEU A 87 -2.71 -2.13 -2.24
N SER A 88 -3.52 -3.17 -2.49
CA SER A 88 -3.13 -4.26 -3.39
C SER A 88 -2.87 -3.79 -4.82
N GLU A 89 -3.73 -2.89 -5.33
CA GLU A 89 -3.59 -2.29 -6.66
C GLU A 89 -2.43 -1.29 -6.69
N VAL A 90 -2.31 -0.47 -5.64
CA VAL A 90 -1.21 0.52 -5.49
C VAL A 90 0.15 -0.18 -5.48
N ALA A 91 0.35 -1.18 -4.63
CA ALA A 91 1.61 -1.91 -4.55
C ALA A 91 1.91 -2.64 -5.87
N ALA A 92 0.89 -3.28 -6.45
CA ALA A 92 1.02 -3.92 -7.74
C ALA A 92 1.32 -2.94 -8.88
N SER A 93 1.07 -1.64 -8.75
CA SER A 93 1.42 -0.67 -9.81
C SER A 93 2.92 -0.42 -9.96
N THR A 94 3.71 -0.68 -8.92
CA THR A 94 5.16 -0.38 -8.89
C THR A 94 6.05 -1.58 -8.61
N HIS A 95 5.49 -2.69 -8.11
CA HIS A 95 6.25 -3.88 -7.75
C HIS A 95 5.91 -5.07 -8.63
N GLU A 96 6.89 -5.93 -8.90
CA GLU A 96 6.64 -7.26 -9.45
C GLU A 96 6.15 -8.21 -8.35
N TRP A 97 5.46 -9.29 -8.75
CA TRP A 97 5.03 -10.31 -7.79
C TRP A 97 6.19 -10.90 -7.00
N GLY A 98 7.34 -11.11 -7.65
CA GLY A 98 8.55 -11.68 -7.04
C GLY A 98 9.07 -10.87 -5.84
N ASP A 99 8.87 -9.56 -5.82
CA ASP A 99 9.32 -8.68 -4.74
C ASP A 99 8.36 -8.69 -3.55
N LEU A 100 7.06 -8.87 -3.79
CA LEU A 100 6.02 -8.83 -2.77
C LEU A 100 5.80 -10.21 -2.13
N ALA A 101 5.72 -11.26 -2.96
CA ALA A 101 5.32 -12.61 -2.55
C ALA A 101 6.08 -13.18 -1.34
N PRO A 102 7.41 -12.99 -1.19
CA PRO A 102 8.15 -13.51 -0.04
C PRO A 102 7.75 -12.88 1.30
N HIS A 103 7.06 -11.74 1.26
CA HIS A 103 6.76 -10.91 2.43
C HIS A 103 5.26 -10.76 2.70
N LEU A 104 4.42 -11.20 1.77
CA LEU A 104 2.96 -11.10 1.89
C LEU A 104 2.43 -11.97 3.04
N PRO A 105 1.61 -11.42 3.93
CA PRO A 105 0.88 -12.23 4.89
C PRO A 105 -0.14 -13.12 4.16
N SER A 106 -0.33 -14.34 4.68
CA SER A 106 -1.37 -15.24 4.17
C SER A 106 -2.77 -14.63 4.38
N GLY A 107 -3.54 -14.46 3.30
CA GLY A 107 -4.91 -13.97 3.38
C GLY A 107 -5.42 -13.30 2.11
N PRO A 108 -6.65 -12.76 2.14
CA PRO A 108 -7.27 -12.13 0.97
C PRO A 108 -6.43 -11.06 0.26
N PRO A 109 -5.70 -10.16 0.96
CA PRO A 109 -4.86 -9.17 0.29
C PRO A 109 -3.79 -9.77 -0.61
N ALA A 110 -3.23 -10.93 -0.26
CA ALA A 110 -2.22 -11.59 -1.11
C ALA A 110 -2.82 -12.09 -2.43
N GLY A 111 -4.02 -12.67 -2.38
CA GLY A 111 -4.76 -13.08 -3.58
C GLY A 111 -5.14 -11.90 -4.46
N LEU A 112 -5.66 -10.81 -3.88
CA LEU A 112 -5.98 -9.59 -4.63
C LEU A 112 -4.72 -9.02 -5.28
N THR A 113 -3.60 -8.93 -4.55
CA THR A 113 -2.33 -8.43 -5.08
C THR A 113 -1.80 -9.31 -6.23
N ALA A 114 -1.95 -10.63 -6.15
CA ALA A 114 -1.59 -11.54 -7.23
C ALA A 114 -2.41 -11.24 -8.50
N HIS A 115 -3.73 -11.08 -8.37
CA HIS A 115 -4.59 -10.76 -9.51
C HIS A 115 -4.33 -9.36 -10.08
N GLU A 116 -3.96 -8.39 -9.26
CA GLU A 116 -3.51 -7.08 -9.74
C GLU A 116 -2.23 -7.16 -10.59
N ARG A 117 -1.31 -8.08 -10.26
CA ARG A 117 -0.13 -8.36 -11.09
C ARG A 117 -0.47 -9.13 -12.37
N VAL A 118 -1.45 -10.03 -12.31
CA VAL A 118 -2.00 -10.69 -13.51
C VAL A 118 -2.61 -9.67 -14.47
N LEU A 119 -3.43 -8.73 -13.98
CA LEU A 119 -3.99 -7.64 -14.79
C LEU A 119 -2.90 -6.77 -15.44
N ARG A 120 -1.71 -6.71 -14.83
CA ARG A 120 -0.51 -6.03 -15.34
C ARG A 120 0.39 -6.91 -16.22
N GLY A 121 -0.07 -8.12 -16.55
CA GLY A 121 0.55 -9.01 -17.54
C GLY A 121 1.45 -10.10 -16.98
N GLU A 122 1.56 -10.27 -15.66
CA GLU A 122 2.30 -11.41 -15.10
C GLU A 122 1.51 -12.73 -15.24
N ASP A 123 2.22 -13.81 -15.61
CA ASP A 123 1.70 -15.18 -15.52
C ASP A 123 2.18 -15.80 -14.20
N LEU A 124 1.24 -15.93 -13.26
CA LEU A 124 1.44 -16.46 -11.93
C LEU A 124 0.87 -17.89 -11.78
N THR A 125 0.61 -18.60 -12.87
CA THR A 125 0.04 -19.96 -12.84
C THR A 125 0.89 -20.95 -12.03
N ALA A 126 2.21 -20.78 -12.01
CA ALA A 126 3.13 -21.60 -11.23
C ALA A 126 3.39 -21.05 -9.81
N ALA A 127 2.86 -19.88 -9.47
CA ALA A 127 3.12 -19.22 -8.20
C ALA A 127 2.25 -19.82 -7.09
N ALA A 128 2.84 -19.95 -5.90
CA ALA A 128 2.09 -20.24 -4.69
C ALA A 128 1.61 -18.92 -4.07
N VAL A 129 0.30 -18.65 -4.17
CA VAL A 129 -0.32 -17.47 -3.54
C VAL A 129 -0.61 -17.78 -2.07
N PRO A 130 -0.11 -16.96 -1.11
CA PRO A 130 -0.35 -17.19 0.32
C PRO A 130 -1.83 -17.02 0.72
N GLY A 131 -2.47 -18.11 1.16
CA GLY A 131 -3.82 -18.08 1.73
C GLY A 131 -4.89 -18.68 0.83
N PRO A 132 -6.18 -18.54 1.20
CA PRO A 132 -7.27 -19.10 0.41
C PRO A 132 -7.39 -18.37 -0.94
N ALA A 133 -7.76 -19.10 -1.98
CA ALA A 133 -8.19 -18.49 -3.23
C ALA A 133 -9.45 -17.64 -2.96
N VAL A 134 -9.35 -16.34 -3.22
CA VAL A 134 -10.45 -15.39 -2.98
C VAL A 134 -11.23 -15.06 -4.24
N LEU A 135 -10.63 -15.29 -5.41
CA LEU A 135 -11.27 -15.17 -6.72
C LEU A 135 -11.16 -16.53 -7.42
N ASP A 136 -12.24 -16.93 -8.09
CA ASP A 136 -12.26 -18.12 -8.95
C ASP A 136 -11.83 -17.74 -10.38
N LEU A 137 -10.64 -17.15 -10.48
CA LEU A 137 -10.05 -16.66 -11.73
C LEU A 137 -8.67 -17.29 -11.96
N PRO A 138 -8.27 -17.52 -13.23
CA PRO A 138 -6.91 -17.93 -13.54
C PRO A 138 -5.87 -16.91 -13.04
N LEU A 139 -4.68 -17.41 -12.68
CA LEU A 139 -3.53 -16.57 -12.32
C LEU A 139 -2.72 -16.15 -13.56
N ARG A 140 -3.42 -15.82 -14.64
CA ARG A 140 -2.89 -15.31 -15.90
C ARG A 140 -4.04 -14.67 -16.68
N LEU A 141 -3.72 -13.74 -17.58
CA LEU A 141 -4.71 -13.24 -18.53
C LEU A 141 -4.98 -14.27 -19.62
N GLU A 142 -6.25 -14.49 -19.92
CA GLU A 142 -6.68 -15.35 -21.01
C GLU A 142 -6.76 -14.59 -22.34
N PRO A 143 -6.60 -15.26 -23.50
CA PRO A 143 -6.52 -14.60 -24.81
C PRO A 143 -7.78 -13.83 -25.24
N TRP A 144 -8.91 -14.07 -24.58
CA TRP A 144 -10.18 -13.39 -24.86
C TRP A 144 -10.37 -12.13 -24.02
N GLU A 145 -9.55 -11.93 -22.99
CA GLU A 145 -9.64 -10.77 -22.10
C GLU A 145 -9.20 -9.49 -22.84
N PRO A 146 -9.85 -8.34 -22.55
CA PRO A 146 -9.45 -7.07 -23.15
C PRO A 146 -8.12 -6.58 -22.56
N ALA A 147 -7.53 -5.57 -23.21
CA ALA A 147 -6.55 -4.74 -22.53
C ALA A 147 -7.27 -3.88 -21.48
N TYR A 148 -6.97 -4.09 -20.21
CA TYR A 148 -7.57 -3.33 -19.12
C TYR A 148 -6.97 -1.92 -19.01
N SER A 149 -7.82 -0.91 -18.77
CA SER A 149 -7.36 0.43 -18.38
C SER A 149 -6.94 0.39 -16.92
N LEU A 150 -5.64 0.53 -16.67
CA LEU A 150 -5.05 0.44 -15.33
C LEU A 150 -4.75 1.82 -14.75
N ALA A 151 -4.95 1.98 -13.44
CA ALA A 151 -4.64 3.22 -12.75
C ALA A 151 -3.12 3.47 -12.65
N GLU A 152 -2.73 4.74 -12.77
CA GLU A 152 -1.37 5.20 -12.48
C GLU A 152 -1.35 5.94 -11.14
N TYR A 153 -0.47 5.53 -10.23
CA TYR A 153 -0.36 6.10 -8.89
C TYR A 153 0.91 6.93 -8.74
N ARG A 154 0.79 8.07 -8.06
CA ARG A 154 1.92 8.95 -7.66
C ARG A 154 1.74 9.38 -6.20
N ALA A 155 2.77 9.99 -5.61
CA ALA A 155 2.79 10.32 -4.18
C ALA A 155 1.53 11.07 -3.67
N HIS A 156 0.94 11.96 -4.48
CA HIS A 156 -0.20 12.79 -4.08
C HIS A 156 -1.39 12.77 -5.05
N GLU A 157 -1.31 11.98 -6.11
CA GLU A 157 -2.34 11.91 -7.14
C GLU A 157 -2.42 10.51 -7.73
N ALA A 158 -3.53 10.21 -8.38
CA ALA A 158 -3.71 9.01 -9.17
C ALA A 158 -4.53 9.36 -10.43
N ASP A 159 -4.17 8.74 -11.55
CA ASP A 159 -4.92 8.84 -12.80
C ASP A 159 -5.69 7.55 -13.05
N PHE A 160 -6.96 7.68 -13.43
CA PHE A 160 -7.88 6.56 -13.65
C PHE A 160 -8.42 6.64 -15.08
N PRO A 161 -7.72 6.07 -16.06
CA PRO A 161 -8.10 6.18 -17.47
C PRO A 161 -9.46 5.52 -17.73
N ALA A 162 -10.26 6.15 -18.58
CA ALA A 162 -11.50 5.55 -19.06
C ALA A 162 -11.20 4.29 -19.89
N PRO A 163 -12.11 3.30 -19.90
CA PRO A 163 -12.05 2.20 -20.87
C PRO A 163 -12.07 2.76 -22.30
N ALA A 164 -11.28 2.13 -23.18
CA ALA A 164 -11.22 2.46 -24.61
C ALA A 164 -12.49 2.06 -25.37
#